data_AF-A0A5C5BT90-F1
#
_entry.id   AF-A0A5C5BT90-F1
#
_cell.length_a   1.000
_cell.length_b   1.000
_cell.length_c   1.000
_cell.angle_alpha   90.00
_cell.angle_beta   90.00
_cell.angle_gamma   90.00
#
_symmetry.space_group_name_H-M   'P 1'
#
loop_
_entity.id
_entity.type
_entity.pdbx_description
1 polymer ?
#
loop_
_entity_poly.entity_id
_entity_poly.type
_entity_poly.pdbx_seq_one_letter_code
_entity_poly.pdbx_strand_id
1 'polypeptide(L)' 'MATEKDYSISASAVNAVVESAEKIEGAASLLLLLEEKARDDGTVASPELAAIRSILESCAKDLNDAFQEV' A
#
# COMPACT_ATOMS: atom_id res chain seq x y z
N MET A 1 2.72 25.55 26.66
CA MET A 1 3.71 25.42 25.57
C MET A 1 3.64 23.98 25.10
N ALA A 2 3.19 23.75 23.86
CA ALA A 2 3.22 22.41 23.29
C ALA A 2 4.68 22.11 22.95
N THR A 3 5.23 21.03 23.49
CA THR A 3 6.52 20.51 23.09
C THR A 3 6.36 19.99 21.66
N GLU A 4 6.82 20.75 20.67
CA GLU A 4 6.95 20.24 19.31
C GLU A 4 7.90 19.04 19.38
N LYS A 5 7.34 17.85 19.18
CA LYS A 5 8.13 16.63 19.17
C LYS A 5 8.85 16.65 17.82
N ASP A 6 10.17 16.76 17.86
CA ASP A 6 11.02 16.68 16.67
C ASP A 6 10.93 15.25 16.13
N TYR A 7 9.99 15.02 15.20
CA TYR A 7 9.88 13.74 14.50
C TYR A 7 10.89 13.73 13.37
N SER A 8 12.09 13.25 13.65
CA SER A 8 13.07 12.97 12.61
C SER A 8 12.75 11.61 11.99
N ILE A 9 12.25 11.60 10.75
CA ILE A 9 12.04 10.38 9.97
C ILE A 9 13.34 10.05 9.23
N SER A 10 13.77 8.79 9.28
CA SER A 10 14.94 8.30 8.56
C SER A 10 14.72 8.32 7.04
N ALA A 11 15.79 8.50 6.27
CA ALA A 11 15.70 8.46 4.80
C ALA A 11 15.18 7.10 4.29
N SER A 12 15.49 5.99 4.99
CA SER A 12 14.95 4.67 4.68
C SER A 12 13.44 4.61 4.86
N ALA A 13 12.90 5.23 5.92
CA ALA A 13 11.47 5.30 6.14
C ALA A 13 10.76 6.18 5.11
N VAL A 14 11.35 7.30 4.69
CA VAL A 14 10.80 8.09 3.57
C VAL A 14 10.75 7.24 2.30
N ASN A 15 11.82 6.50 1.98
CA ASN A 15 11.89 5.68 0.78
C ASN A 15 10.83 4.56 0.80
N ALA A 16 10.67 3.87 1.93
CA ALA A 16 9.64 2.85 2.12
C ALA A 16 8.22 3.41 1.94
N VAL A 17 7.97 4.64 2.39
CA VAL A 17 6.70 5.34 2.17
C VAL A 17 6.45 5.61 0.69
N VAL A 18 7.45 6.14 -0.02
CA VAL A 18 7.33 6.45 -1.46
C VAL A 18 7.07 5.17 -2.26
N GLU A 19 7.91 4.14 -2.07
CA GLU A 19 7.75 2.88 -2.80
C GLU A 19 6.42 2.19 -2.48
N SER A 20 5.97 2.24 -1.22
CA SER A 20 4.66 1.69 -0.83
C SER A 20 3.51 2.47 -1.45
N ALA A 21 3.62 3.80 -1.56
CA ALA A 21 2.59 4.63 -2.19
C ALA A 21 2.43 4.28 -3.69
N GLU A 22 3.54 4.10 -4.41
CA GLU A 22 3.51 3.68 -5.82
C GLU A 22 2.86 2.30 -5.99
N LYS A 23 3.21 1.34 -5.13
CA LYS A 23 2.59 0.00 -5.13
C LYS A 23 1.08 0.06 -4.84
N ILE A 24 0.66 0.91 -3.89
CA ILE A 24 -0.75 1.11 -3.53
C ILE A 24 -1.52 1.75 -4.68
N GLU A 25 -0.95 2.73 -5.38
CA GLU A 25 -1.55 3.33 -6.58
C GLU A 25 -1.77 2.29 -7.69
N GLY A 26 -0.78 1.43 -7.92
CA GLY A 26 -0.91 0.30 -8.84
C GLY A 26 -2.02 -0.67 -8.42
N ALA A 27 -2.10 -1.01 -7.13
CA ALA A 27 -3.16 -1.86 -6.59
C ALA A 27 -4.57 -1.24 -6.72
N ALA A 28 -4.69 0.07 -6.51
CA ALA A 28 -5.94 0.80 -6.72
C ALA A 28 -6.36 0.80 -8.19
N SER A 29 -5.41 0.96 -9.12
CA SER A 29 -5.67 0.85 -10.56
C SER A 29 -6.15 -0.55 -10.95
N LEU A 30 -5.55 -1.60 -10.38
CA LEU A 30 -6.01 -2.98 -10.58
C LEU A 30 -7.42 -3.20 -10.00
N LEU A 31 -7.71 -2.68 -8.82
CA LEU A 31 -9.04 -2.74 -8.22
C LEU A 31 -10.09 -2.12 -9.14
N LEU A 32 -9.82 -0.95 -9.71
CA LEU A 32 -10.73 -0.28 -10.64
C LEU A 32 -11.04 -1.15 -11.87
N LEU A 33 -10.03 -1.83 -12.43
CA LEU A 33 -10.23 -2.77 -13.55
C LEU A 33 -11.10 -3.97 -13.14
N LEU A 34 -10.96 -4.46 -11.90
CA LEU A 34 -11.80 -5.54 -11.39
C LEU A 34 -13.23 -5.08 -11.13
N GLU A 35 -13.44 -3.84 -10.68
CA GLU A 35 -14.77 -3.25 -10.52
C GLU A 35 -15.48 -3.09 -11.87
N GLU A 36 -14.74 -2.69 -12.92
CA GLU A 36 -15.26 -2.63 -14.30
C GLU A 36 -15.62 -4.02 -14.81
N LYS A 37 -14.71 -4.99 -14.69
CA LYS A 37 -14.95 -6.39 -15.06
C LYS A 37 -16.17 -6.97 -14.32
N ALA A 38 -16.27 -6.75 -13.01
CA ALA A 38 -17.39 -7.22 -12.20
C ALA A 38 -18.72 -6.59 -12.62
N ARG A 39 -18.71 -5.36 -13.15
CA ARG A 39 -19.91 -4.72 -13.70
C ARG A 39 -20.34 -5.39 -15.02
N ASP A 40 -19.39 -5.82 -15.84
CA ASP A 40 -19.63 -6.40 -17.15
C ASP A 40 -20.03 -7.89 -17.08
N ASP A 41 -19.30 -8.70 -16.31
CA ASP A 41 -19.46 -10.16 -16.26
C ASP A 41 -20.02 -10.69 -14.92
N GLY A 42 -20.18 -9.83 -13.91
CA GLY A 42 -20.72 -10.19 -12.59
C GLY A 42 -19.75 -10.97 -11.70
N THR A 43 -18.47 -11.08 -12.07
CA THR A 43 -17.51 -11.96 -11.38
C THR A 43 -16.16 -11.28 -11.13
N VAL A 44 -15.54 -11.65 -10.00
CA VAL A 44 -14.14 -11.32 -9.70
C VAL A 44 -13.44 -12.61 -9.32
N ALA A 45 -12.30 -12.92 -9.94
CA ALA A 45 -11.59 -14.15 -9.67
C ALA A 45 -10.78 -14.04 -8.38
N SER A 46 -10.77 -15.09 -7.55
CA SER A 46 -10.00 -15.13 -6.31
C SER A 46 -8.50 -14.81 -6.48
N PRO A 47 -7.81 -15.23 -7.56
CA PRO A 47 -6.41 -14.85 -7.79
C PRO A 47 -6.19 -13.34 -7.99
N GLU A 48 -7.16 -12.64 -8.60
CA GLU A 48 -7.06 -11.20 -8.87
C GLU A 48 -7.10 -10.40 -7.56
N LEU A 49 -8.05 -10.76 -6.67
CA LEU A 49 -8.11 -10.18 -5.32
C LEU A 49 -6.92 -10.59 -4.45
N ALA A 50 -6.41 -11.82 -4.62
CA ALA A 50 -5.23 -12.28 -3.88
C ALA A 50 -3.98 -11.48 -4.25
N ALA A 51 -3.83 -11.08 -5.52
CA ALA A 51 -2.72 -10.24 -5.96
C ALA A 51 -2.75 -8.86 -5.29
N ILE A 52 -3.92 -8.21 -5.26
CA ILE A 52 -4.11 -6.92 -4.57
C ILE A 52 -3.82 -7.06 -3.07
N ARG A 53 -4.36 -8.11 -2.43
CA ARG A 53 -4.09 -8.36 -1.01
C ARG A 53 -2.60 -8.53 -0.75
N SER A 54 -1.90 -9.31 -1.59
CA SER A 54 -0.46 -9.53 -1.44
C SER A 54 0.34 -8.24 -1.56
N ILE A 55 -0.05 -7.31 -2.44
CA ILE A 55 0.60 -6.00 -2.56
C ILE A 55 0.41 -5.20 -1.27
N LEU A 56 -0.82 -5.14 -0.74
CA LEU A 56 -1.13 -4.40 0.48
C LEU A 56 -0.43 -4.99 1.71
N GLU A 57 -0.37 -6.33 1.82
CA GLU A 57 0.36 -7.04 2.88
C GLU A 57 1.87 -6.74 2.82
N SER A 58 2.47 -6.72 1.62
CA SER A 58 3.87 -6.32 1.44
C SER A 58 4.11 -4.87 1.85
N CYS A 59 3.25 -3.94 1.43
CA CYS A 59 3.40 -2.52 1.79
C CYS A 59 3.24 -2.32 3.30
N ALA A 60 2.27 -2.99 3.93
CA ALA A 60 2.08 -2.92 5.38
C ALA A 60 3.31 -3.44 6.13
N LYS A 61 3.93 -4.52 5.64
CA LYS A 61 5.18 -5.04 6.19
C LYS A 61 6.34 -4.07 6.01
N ASP A 62 6.55 -3.57 4.79
CA ASP A 62 7.65 -2.66 4.45
C ASP A 62 7.56 -1.37 5.30
N LEU A 63 6.36 -0.80 5.45
CA LEU A 63 6.12 0.37 6.29
C LEU A 63 6.32 0.07 7.77
N ASN A 64 5.81 -1.05 8.27
CA ASN A 64 5.99 -1.45 9.67
C ASN A 64 7.48 -1.60 10.00
N ASP A 65 8.22 -2.29 9.15
CA ASP A 65 9.66 -2.53 9.35
C ASP A 65 10.42 -1.19 9.32
N ALA A 66 10.09 -0.29 8.38
CA ALA A 66 10.70 1.02 8.26
C ALA A 66 10.45 1.96 9.45
N PHE A 67 9.28 1.87 10.09
CA PHE A 67 8.93 2.70 11.26
C PHE A 67 9.29 2.04 12.60
N GLN A 68 9.65 0.75 12.62
CA GLN A 68 10.22 0.10 13.81
C GLN A 68 11.68 0.51 14.06
N GLU A 69 12.38 1.03 13.03
CA GLU A 69 13.78 1.48 13.11
C GLU A 69 13.94 2.94 13.61
N VAL A 70 12.86 3.66 13.93
CA VAL A 70 12.84 5.09 14.29
C VAL A 70 12.69 5.33 15.79
#